data_AF-A0A151NDH8-F1
#
_entry.id   AF-A0A151NDH8-F1
#
_cell.length_a   1.000
_cell.length_b   1.000
_cell.length_c   1.000
_cell.angle_alpha   90.00
_cell.angle_beta   90.00
_cell.angle_gamma   90.00
#
_symmetry.space_group_name_H-M   'P 1'
#
loop_
_entity.id
_entity.type
_entity.pdbx_description
1 polymer ?
#
loop_
_entity_poly.entity_id
_entity_poly.type
_entity_poly.pdbx_seq_one_letter_code
_entity_poly.pdbx_strand_id
1 'polypeptide(L)'
;MRKLQKIQDSISVLKGRLAAHLRDSEERNRRLREEKEVVLKQLQKLKSQMSQARAQARSNLAKLTLDSSAALKELNRVEKKAARILRLAEMCRKLETEEEKVLPFYTSLLSATEQQEAQQVLWEKPTEPLAQAMQDYAGLERFWQRYNKVRLEQLALEQERAALDQDNERLRLLLRQYLTGVSVSEEALSQPNTLLILNHWSSRGSALPAPAPAPRPPPCIIEAAHIASHLL
;
A
#
# COMPACT_ATOMS: atom_id res chain seq x y z
N MET A 1 2.33 -106.37 -58.25
CA MET A 1 2.61 -105.06 -58.88
C MET A 1 1.55 -103.99 -58.62
N ARG A 2 0.25 -104.20 -58.90
CA ARG A 2 -0.80 -103.14 -58.76
C ARG A 2 -1.03 -102.59 -57.33
N LYS A 3 -0.82 -103.40 -56.27
CA LYS A 3 -0.99 -102.94 -54.86
C LYS A 3 0.14 -102.01 -54.39
N LEU A 4 1.38 -102.27 -54.83
CA LEU A 4 2.53 -101.41 -54.55
C LEU A 4 2.37 -100.04 -55.20
N GLN A 5 1.88 -99.98 -56.44
CA GLN A 5 1.59 -98.73 -57.13
C GLN A 5 0.54 -97.89 -56.38
N LYS A 6 -0.58 -98.49 -55.95
CA LYS A 6 -1.61 -97.79 -55.16
C LYS A 6 -1.08 -97.23 -53.84
N ILE A 7 -0.20 -97.97 -53.16
CA ILE A 7 0.45 -97.51 -51.93
C ILE A 7 1.39 -96.35 -52.26
N GLN A 8 2.18 -96.43 -53.34
CA GLN A 8 3.07 -95.37 -53.78
C GLN A 8 2.31 -94.09 -54.19
N ASP A 9 1.16 -94.23 -54.86
CA ASP A 9 0.27 -93.11 -55.22
C ASP A 9 -0.39 -92.51 -53.96
N SER A 10 -0.76 -93.33 -52.97
CA SER A 10 -1.27 -92.81 -51.69
C SER A 10 -0.21 -92.05 -50.90
N ILE A 11 1.05 -92.53 -50.92
CA ILE A 11 2.19 -91.87 -50.30
C ILE A 11 2.48 -90.54 -51.01
N SER A 12 2.40 -90.47 -52.34
CA SER A 12 2.61 -89.22 -53.08
C SER A 12 1.53 -88.17 -52.77
N VAL A 13 0.26 -88.59 -52.69
CA VAL A 13 -0.85 -87.71 -52.28
C VAL A 13 -0.69 -87.22 -50.84
N LEU A 14 -0.33 -88.10 -49.90
CA LEU A 14 -0.10 -87.71 -48.50
C LEU A 14 1.10 -86.77 -48.37
N LYS A 15 2.19 -86.99 -49.12
CA LYS A 15 3.33 -86.08 -49.18
C LYS A 15 2.95 -84.71 -49.75
N GLY A 16 2.12 -84.67 -50.80
CA GLY A 16 1.60 -83.43 -51.36
C GLY A 16 0.72 -82.64 -50.37
N ARG A 17 -0.17 -83.34 -49.65
CA ARG A 17 -0.98 -82.74 -48.57
C ARG A 17 -0.12 -82.22 -47.43
N LEU A 18 0.90 -82.98 -47.01
CA LEU A 18 1.83 -82.54 -45.97
C LEU A 18 2.59 -81.28 -46.40
N ALA A 19 3.08 -81.22 -47.64
CA ALA A 19 3.77 -80.05 -48.19
C ALA A 19 2.84 -78.83 -48.31
N ALA A 20 1.56 -79.02 -48.65
CA ALA A 20 0.56 -77.95 -48.64
C ALA A 20 0.30 -77.46 -47.21
N HIS A 21 0.08 -78.36 -46.24
CA HIS A 21 -0.11 -77.99 -44.84
C HIS A 21 1.09 -77.27 -44.22
N LEU A 22 2.32 -77.69 -44.56
CA LEU A 22 3.54 -77.02 -44.11
C LEU A 22 3.59 -75.58 -44.64
N ARG A 23 3.39 -75.38 -45.95
CA ARG A 23 3.36 -74.03 -46.55
C ARG A 23 2.27 -73.14 -45.94
N ASP A 24 1.06 -73.65 -45.81
CA ASP A 24 -0.04 -72.94 -45.15
C ASP A 24 0.30 -72.56 -43.70
N SER A 25 0.94 -73.47 -42.96
CA SER A 25 1.33 -73.21 -41.57
C SER A 25 2.43 -72.16 -41.46
N GLU A 26 3.39 -72.16 -42.40
CA GLU A 26 4.45 -71.17 -42.49
C GLU A 26 3.90 -69.80 -42.83
N GLU A 27 2.97 -69.70 -43.79
CA GLU A 27 2.31 -68.46 -44.16
C GLU A 27 1.46 -67.89 -43.03
N ARG A 28 0.65 -68.73 -42.35
CA ARG A 28 -0.13 -68.29 -41.17
C ARG A 28 0.79 -67.79 -40.05
N ASN A 29 1.86 -68.51 -39.75
CA ASN A 29 2.82 -68.10 -38.74
C ASN A 29 3.54 -66.80 -39.14
N ARG A 30 3.83 -66.60 -40.43
CA ARG A 30 4.39 -65.34 -40.92
C ARG A 30 3.43 -64.17 -40.72
N ARG A 31 2.16 -64.31 -41.13
CA ARG A 31 1.14 -63.26 -40.94
C ARG A 31 0.94 -62.90 -39.46
N LEU A 32 0.86 -63.91 -38.58
CA LEU A 32 0.75 -63.69 -37.15
C LEU A 32 1.95 -62.94 -36.56
N ARG A 33 3.17 -63.20 -37.05
CA ARG A 33 4.37 -62.44 -36.63
C ARG A 33 4.30 -60.99 -37.10
N GLU A 34 3.89 -60.76 -38.34
CA GLU A 34 3.74 -59.41 -38.91
C GLU A 34 2.68 -58.61 -38.13
N GLU A 35 1.50 -59.19 -37.85
CA GLU A 35 0.46 -58.55 -37.04
C GLU A 35 0.93 -58.25 -35.61
N LYS A 36 1.60 -59.21 -34.97
CA LYS A 36 2.19 -59.03 -33.64
C LYS A 36 3.17 -57.85 -33.63
N GLU A 37 4.04 -57.74 -34.63
CA GLU A 37 4.98 -56.63 -34.73
C GLU A 37 4.29 -55.28 -34.89
N VAL A 38 3.23 -55.21 -35.70
CA VAL A 38 2.43 -53.98 -35.85
C VAL A 38 1.80 -53.57 -34.51
N VAL A 39 1.17 -54.51 -33.81
CA VAL A 39 0.56 -54.26 -32.49
C VAL A 39 1.61 -53.84 -31.47
N LEU A 40 2.79 -54.47 -31.46
CA LEU A 40 3.88 -54.10 -30.56
C LEU A 40 4.38 -52.67 -30.82
N LYS A 41 4.52 -52.27 -32.09
CA LYS A 41 4.88 -50.88 -32.45
C LYS A 41 3.83 -49.88 -31.98
N GLN A 42 2.55 -50.19 -32.16
CA GLN A 42 1.44 -49.35 -31.68
C GLN A 42 1.46 -49.24 -30.15
N LEU A 43 1.65 -50.34 -29.43
CA LEU A 43 1.75 -50.35 -27.98
C LEU A 43 2.93 -49.53 -27.48
N GLN A 44 4.10 -49.67 -28.10
CA GLN A 44 5.28 -48.87 -27.76
C GLN A 44 5.03 -47.37 -27.95
N LYS A 45 4.40 -46.98 -29.07
CA LYS A 45 4.01 -45.59 -29.34
C LYS A 45 3.01 -45.07 -28.29
N LEU A 46 1.99 -45.85 -27.95
CA LEU A 46 1.02 -45.44 -26.94
C LEU A 46 1.67 -45.32 -25.55
N LYS A 47 2.58 -46.23 -25.21
CA LYS A 47 3.33 -46.19 -23.94
C LYS A 47 4.22 -44.95 -23.84
N SER A 48 4.90 -44.58 -24.92
CA SER A 48 5.71 -43.35 -24.94
C SER A 48 4.85 -42.10 -24.83
N GLN A 49 3.74 -42.02 -25.56
CA GLN A 49 2.76 -40.93 -25.46
C GLN A 49 2.19 -40.80 -24.05
N MET A 50 1.79 -41.91 -23.43
CA MET A 50 1.28 -41.92 -22.05
C MET A 50 2.35 -41.44 -21.06
N SER A 51 3.60 -41.87 -21.22
CA SER A 51 4.71 -41.42 -20.37
C SER A 51 4.97 -39.92 -20.53
N GLN A 52 4.95 -39.40 -21.76
CA GLN A 52 5.12 -37.98 -22.05
C GLN A 52 3.99 -37.16 -21.44
N ALA A 53 2.73 -37.56 -21.63
CA ALA A 53 1.57 -36.88 -21.06
C ALA A 53 1.63 -36.85 -19.52
N ARG A 54 2.04 -37.96 -18.89
CA ARG A 54 2.24 -38.02 -17.43
C ARG A 54 3.37 -37.09 -16.96
N ALA A 55 4.48 -37.03 -17.69
CA ALA A 55 5.59 -36.14 -17.36
C ALA A 55 5.19 -34.66 -17.49
N GLN A 56 4.48 -34.31 -18.56
CA GLN A 56 3.95 -32.96 -18.78
C GLN A 56 2.95 -32.56 -17.69
N ALA A 57 1.99 -33.43 -17.36
CA ALA A 57 1.02 -33.17 -16.30
C ALA A 57 1.71 -32.95 -14.94
N ARG A 58 2.72 -33.76 -14.61
CA ARG A 58 3.53 -33.59 -13.39
C ARG A 58 4.26 -32.25 -13.38
N SER A 59 4.91 -31.88 -14.49
CA SER A 59 5.60 -30.60 -14.63
C SER A 59 4.65 -29.41 -14.49
N ASN A 60 3.47 -29.49 -15.13
CA ASN A 60 2.47 -28.44 -15.06
C ASN A 60 1.90 -28.30 -13.64
N LEU A 61 1.65 -29.41 -12.95
CA LEU A 61 1.21 -29.40 -11.56
C LEU A 61 2.28 -28.78 -10.64
N ALA A 62 3.55 -29.15 -10.82
CA ALA A 62 4.66 -28.58 -10.05
C ALA A 62 4.77 -27.06 -10.27
N LYS A 63 4.64 -26.61 -11.52
CA LYS A 63 4.63 -25.18 -11.84
C LYS A 63 3.44 -24.45 -11.18
N LEU A 64 2.22 -24.98 -11.35
CA LEU A 64 1.01 -24.39 -10.79
C LEU A 64 1.06 -24.29 -9.26
N THR A 65 1.57 -25.34 -8.60
CA THR A 65 1.71 -25.34 -7.13
C THR A 65 2.74 -24.32 -6.65
N LEU A 66 3.85 -24.16 -7.38
CA LEU A 66 4.85 -23.15 -7.08
C LEU A 66 4.29 -21.74 -7.28
N ASP A 67 3.69 -21.47 -8.45
CA ASP A 67 3.13 -20.16 -8.81
C ASP A 67 1.99 -19.77 -7.85
N SER A 68 1.10 -20.70 -7.51
CA SER A 68 0.02 -20.44 -6.55
C SER A 68 0.54 -20.20 -5.13
N SER A 69 1.56 -20.94 -4.68
CA SER A 69 2.19 -20.70 -3.39
C SER A 69 2.88 -19.33 -3.31
N ALA A 70 3.48 -18.87 -4.42
CA ALA A 70 4.09 -17.55 -4.51
C ALA A 70 3.02 -16.45 -4.48
N ALA A 71 1.95 -16.59 -5.26
CA ALA A 71 0.83 -15.66 -5.25
C ALA A 71 0.18 -15.56 -3.85
N LEU A 72 -0.04 -16.69 -3.17
CA LEU A 72 -0.56 -16.71 -1.80
C LEU A 72 0.37 -15.98 -0.82
N LYS A 73 1.69 -16.11 -0.96
CA LYS A 73 2.64 -15.39 -0.11
C LYS A 73 2.57 -13.88 -0.33
N GLU A 74 2.47 -13.42 -1.58
CA GLU A 74 2.33 -12.00 -1.88
C GLU A 74 1.00 -11.44 -1.40
N LEU A 75 -0.12 -12.16 -1.59
CA LEU A 75 -1.42 -11.75 -1.07
C LEU A 75 -1.39 -11.63 0.47
N ASN A 76 -0.80 -12.60 1.17
CA ASN A 76 -0.63 -12.52 2.63
C ASN A 76 0.23 -11.31 3.06
N ARG A 77 1.23 -10.91 2.27
CA ARG A 77 2.04 -9.72 2.55
C ARG A 77 1.21 -8.44 2.40
N VAL A 78 0.41 -8.35 1.34
CA VAL A 78 -0.50 -7.20 1.11
C VAL A 78 -1.56 -7.12 2.21
N GLU A 79 -2.17 -8.25 2.57
CA GLU A 79 -3.16 -8.33 3.65
C GLU A 79 -2.58 -7.83 4.98
N LYS A 80 -1.37 -8.27 5.35
CA LYS A 80 -0.69 -7.79 6.57
C LYS A 80 -0.43 -6.30 6.54
N LYS A 81 -0.02 -5.74 5.39
CA LYS A 81 0.17 -4.29 5.22
C LYS A 81 -1.15 -3.54 5.37
N ALA A 82 -2.21 -3.98 4.71
CA ALA A 82 -3.53 -3.38 4.80
C ALA A 82 -4.07 -3.41 6.25
N ALA A 83 -3.96 -4.56 6.93
CA ALA A 83 -4.34 -4.68 8.33
C ALA A 83 -3.56 -3.73 9.24
N ARG A 84 -2.27 -3.52 8.99
CA ARG A 84 -1.46 -2.54 9.72
C ARG A 84 -1.93 -1.11 9.47
N ILE A 85 -2.23 -0.75 8.22
CA ILE A 85 -2.76 0.57 7.86
C ILE A 85 -4.08 0.83 8.58
N LEU A 86 -5.00 -0.15 8.59
CA LEU A 86 -6.28 -0.04 9.30
C LEU A 86 -6.10 0.12 10.81
N ARG A 87 -5.20 -0.65 11.44
CA ARG A 87 -4.89 -0.50 12.86
C ARG A 87 -4.32 0.88 13.19
N LEU A 88 -3.42 1.39 12.36
CA LEU A 88 -2.87 2.74 12.52
C LEU A 88 -3.96 3.80 12.36
N ALA A 89 -4.84 3.66 11.36
CA ALA A 89 -5.98 4.55 11.17
C ALA A 89 -6.92 4.55 12.40
N GLU A 90 -7.20 3.38 12.98
CA GLU A 90 -8.01 3.26 14.19
C GLU A 90 -7.33 3.92 15.40
N MET A 91 -6.01 3.74 15.57
CA MET A 91 -5.24 4.38 16.63
C MET A 91 -5.25 5.91 16.48
N CYS A 92 -5.01 6.43 15.27
CA CYS A 92 -5.08 7.86 14.98
C CYS A 92 -6.48 8.41 15.22
N ARG A 93 -7.54 7.67 14.84
CA ARG A 93 -8.93 8.06 15.05
C ARG A 93 -9.31 8.30 16.51
N LYS A 94 -8.61 7.68 17.46
CA LYS A 94 -8.82 7.94 18.90
C LYS A 94 -8.38 9.34 19.33
N LEU A 95 -7.46 9.96 18.58
CA LEU A 95 -6.90 11.29 18.87
C LEU A 95 -7.61 12.41 18.08
N GLU A 96 -8.51 12.06 17.17
CA GLU A 96 -9.29 13.02 16.38
C GLU A 96 -10.44 13.60 17.21
N THR A 97 -10.80 14.85 16.92
CA THR A 97 -11.97 15.50 17.54
C THR A 97 -13.27 14.89 17.03
N GLU A 98 -14.37 15.06 17.76
CA GLU A 98 -15.68 14.56 17.31
C GLU A 98 -16.13 15.21 15.99
N GLU A 99 -15.80 16.48 15.80
CA GLU A 99 -16.05 17.19 14.54
C GLU A 99 -15.35 16.51 13.36
N GLU A 100 -14.08 16.15 13.50
CA GLU A 100 -13.29 15.47 12.46
C GLU A 100 -13.73 14.03 12.20
N LYS A 101 -14.36 13.39 13.19
CA LYS A 101 -14.94 12.04 13.03
C LYS A 101 -16.26 12.09 12.27
N VAL A 102 -17.06 13.14 12.44
CA VAL A 102 -18.37 13.32 11.81
C VAL A 102 -18.25 13.97 10.42
N LEU A 103 -17.35 14.96 10.29
CA LEU A 103 -17.06 15.69 9.04
C LEU A 103 -15.56 15.59 8.71
N PRO A 104 -15.08 14.44 8.20
CA PRO A 104 -13.65 14.23 7.94
C PRO A 104 -13.11 15.05 6.75
N PHE A 105 -14.00 15.55 5.90
CA PHE A 105 -13.67 16.26 4.66
C PHE A 105 -14.37 17.61 4.64
N TYR A 106 -13.60 18.66 4.39
CA TYR A 106 -14.12 20.02 4.28
C TYR A 106 -14.88 20.19 2.96
N THR A 107 -15.90 21.04 2.99
CA THR A 107 -16.48 21.58 1.76
C THR A 107 -15.40 22.43 1.11
N SER A 108 -15.00 22.07 -0.11
CA SER A 108 -14.04 22.87 -0.86
C SER A 108 -14.58 24.29 -0.99
N LEU A 109 -13.74 25.27 -0.63
CA LEU A 109 -14.08 26.69 -0.78
C LEU A 109 -13.91 27.16 -2.23
N LEU A 110 -13.37 26.30 -3.10
CA LEU A 110 -13.21 26.56 -4.52
C LEU A 110 -14.58 26.67 -5.20
N SER A 111 -14.72 27.69 -6.03
CA SER A 111 -15.82 27.82 -6.97
C SER A 111 -15.85 26.64 -7.95
N ALA A 112 -17.01 26.38 -8.55
CA ALA A 112 -17.16 25.30 -9.52
C ALA A 112 -16.20 25.43 -10.73
N THR A 113 -15.84 26.66 -11.09
CA THR A 113 -14.85 26.97 -12.12
C THR A 113 -13.44 26.59 -11.69
N GLU A 114 -13.02 26.98 -10.49
CA GLU A 114 -11.69 26.64 -9.95
C GLU A 114 -11.52 25.14 -9.71
N GLN A 115 -12.61 24.44 -9.34
CA GLN A 115 -12.59 22.97 -9.23
C GLN A 115 -12.38 22.29 -10.59
N GLN A 116 -12.97 22.83 -11.65
CA GLN A 116 -12.78 22.31 -13.02
C GLN A 116 -11.34 22.58 -13.51
N GLU A 117 -10.80 23.76 -13.23
CA GLU A 117 -9.41 24.10 -13.56
C GLU A 117 -8.42 23.21 -12.81
N ALA A 118 -8.60 22.99 -11.51
CA ALA A 118 -7.76 22.09 -10.73
C ALA A 118 -7.81 20.64 -11.24
N GLN A 119 -9.00 20.18 -11.65
CA GLN A 119 -9.15 18.87 -12.29
C GLN A 119 -8.42 18.79 -13.63
N GLN A 120 -8.46 19.83 -14.45
CA GLN A 120 -7.75 19.87 -15.74
C GLN A 120 -6.23 19.80 -15.53
N VAL A 121 -5.69 20.57 -14.60
CA VAL A 121 -4.26 20.57 -14.25
C VAL A 121 -3.79 19.19 -13.78
N LEU A 122 -4.63 18.43 -13.07
CA LEU A 122 -4.29 17.07 -12.65
C LEU A 122 -4.09 16.10 -13.84
N TRP A 123 -4.83 16.29 -14.93
CA TRP A 123 -4.72 15.47 -16.15
C TRP A 123 -3.57 15.92 -17.06
N GLU A 124 -3.00 17.10 -16.83
CA GLU A 124 -1.82 17.57 -17.53
C GLU A 124 -0.56 16.83 -17.05
N LYS A 125 0.40 16.65 -17.97
CA LYS A 125 1.68 16.01 -17.62
C LYS A 125 2.51 16.99 -16.78
N PRO A 126 2.90 16.63 -15.55
CA PRO A 126 3.61 17.55 -14.69
C PRO A 126 5.05 17.71 -15.17
N THR A 127 5.46 18.97 -15.29
CA THR A 127 6.83 19.35 -15.67
C THR A 127 7.79 19.19 -14.49
N GLU A 128 7.32 19.51 -13.29
CA GLU A 128 8.12 19.49 -12.06
C GLU A 128 8.28 18.07 -11.48
N PRO A 129 9.47 17.71 -10.95
CA PRO A 129 9.75 16.38 -10.42
C PRO A 129 8.89 16.04 -9.19
N LEU A 130 8.57 17.04 -8.36
CA LEU A 130 7.67 16.87 -7.23
C LEU A 130 6.25 16.55 -7.71
N ALA A 131 5.77 17.25 -8.73
CA ALA A 131 4.43 17.06 -9.27
C ALA A 131 4.28 15.67 -9.93
N GLN A 132 5.33 15.18 -10.59
CA GLN A 132 5.39 13.80 -11.11
C GLN A 132 5.29 12.76 -9.99
N ALA A 133 6.03 12.94 -8.89
CA ALA A 133 5.94 12.06 -7.74
C ALA A 133 4.56 12.12 -7.05
N MET A 134 3.90 13.28 -7.08
CA MET A 134 2.56 13.46 -6.51
C MET A 134 1.44 12.82 -7.33
N GLN A 135 1.64 12.55 -8.64
CA GLN A 135 0.62 11.89 -9.47
C GLN A 135 0.26 10.49 -8.96
N ASP A 136 1.25 9.73 -8.49
CA ASP A 136 1.04 8.41 -7.90
C ASP A 136 0.16 8.46 -6.64
N TYR A 137 0.02 9.64 -6.03
CA TYR A 137 -0.76 9.89 -4.82
C TYR A 137 -1.99 10.77 -5.07
N ALA A 138 -2.41 10.99 -6.32
CA ALA A 138 -3.60 11.79 -6.63
C ALA A 138 -4.85 11.26 -5.89
N GLY A 139 -4.99 9.94 -5.73
CA GLY A 139 -6.09 9.34 -4.96
C GLY A 139 -6.09 9.65 -3.44
N LEU A 140 -5.04 10.28 -2.91
CA LEU A 140 -4.88 10.63 -1.49
C LEU A 140 -5.10 12.11 -1.20
N GLU A 141 -5.65 12.90 -2.13
CA GLU A 141 -5.97 14.33 -1.92
C GLU A 141 -6.68 14.59 -0.58
N ARG A 142 -7.73 13.82 -0.27
CA ARG A 142 -8.49 13.97 0.97
C ARG A 142 -7.67 13.65 2.23
N PHE A 143 -6.73 12.71 2.13
CA PHE A 143 -5.81 12.41 3.22
C PHE A 143 -4.90 13.61 3.48
N TRP A 144 -4.36 14.22 2.42
CA TRP A 144 -3.49 15.38 2.52
C TRP A 144 -4.23 16.63 3.02
N GLN A 145 -5.47 16.86 2.59
CA GLN A 145 -6.32 17.92 3.14
C GLN A 145 -6.47 17.79 4.65
N ARG A 146 -6.78 16.58 5.14
CA ARG A 146 -6.94 16.31 6.56
C ARG A 146 -5.62 16.45 7.33
N TYR A 147 -4.53 15.94 6.78
CA TYR A 147 -3.19 16.07 7.37
C TYR A 147 -2.77 17.53 7.50
N ASN A 148 -2.94 18.32 6.43
CA ASN A 148 -2.58 19.74 6.41
C ASN A 148 -3.42 20.54 7.41
N LYS A 149 -4.72 20.23 7.54
CA LYS A 149 -5.59 20.89 8.52
C LYS A 149 -5.11 20.67 9.95
N VAL A 150 -4.86 19.42 10.34
CA VAL A 150 -4.33 19.10 11.68
C VAL A 150 -2.93 19.72 11.89
N ARG A 151 -2.11 19.78 10.85
CA ARG A 151 -0.79 20.42 10.92
C ARG A 151 -0.89 21.93 11.17
N LEU A 152 -1.85 22.61 10.54
CA LEU A 152 -2.10 24.04 10.77
C LEU A 152 -2.62 24.28 12.20
N GLU A 153 -3.53 23.44 12.68
CA GLU A 153 -4.03 23.50 14.06
C GLU A 153 -2.91 23.29 15.08
N GLN A 154 -2.03 22.31 14.85
CA GLN A 154 -0.85 22.09 15.69
C GLN A 154 0.01 23.36 15.78
N LEU A 155 0.32 23.99 14.65
CA LEU A 155 1.14 25.20 14.62
C LEU A 155 0.44 26.38 15.34
N ALA A 156 -0.87 26.51 15.19
CA ALA A 156 -1.65 27.53 15.91
C ALA A 156 -1.60 27.32 17.43
N LEU A 157 -1.79 26.08 17.90
CA LEU A 157 -1.70 25.72 19.32
C LEU A 157 -0.29 25.95 19.90
N GLU A 158 0.76 25.65 19.13
CA GLU A 158 2.15 25.91 19.53
C GLU A 158 2.40 27.41 19.73
N GLN A 159 1.89 28.26 18.83
CA GLN A 159 1.99 29.71 18.97
C GLN A 159 1.18 30.24 20.16
N GLU A 160 -0.03 29.73 20.38
CA GLU A 160 -0.88 30.14 21.50
C GLU A 160 -0.25 29.76 22.84
N ARG A 161 0.28 28.55 22.95
CA ARG A 161 1.03 28.10 24.13
C ARG A 161 2.22 29.02 24.42
N ALA A 162 3.02 29.35 23.40
CA ALA A 162 4.17 30.23 23.59
C ALA A 162 3.76 31.63 24.10
N ALA A 163 2.65 32.17 23.61
CA ALA A 163 2.11 33.44 24.10
C ALA A 163 1.61 33.34 25.55
N LEU A 164 0.88 32.27 25.90
CA LEU A 164 0.41 32.05 27.26
C LEU A 164 1.57 31.85 28.25
N ASP A 165 2.65 31.18 27.84
CA ASP A 165 3.84 31.02 28.65
C ASP A 165 4.51 32.38 28.95
N GLN A 166 4.62 33.27 27.95
CA GLN A 166 5.13 34.63 28.13
C GLN A 166 4.24 35.46 29.07
N ASP A 167 2.91 35.38 28.91
CA ASP A 167 1.98 36.08 29.77
C ASP A 167 2.05 35.57 31.22
N ASN A 168 2.20 34.26 31.42
CA ASN A 168 2.37 33.65 32.75
C ASN A 168 3.66 34.11 33.42
N GLU A 169 4.77 34.14 32.68
CA GLU A 169 6.03 34.70 33.18
C GLU A 169 5.87 36.16 33.60
N ARG A 170 5.21 36.98 32.78
CA ARG A 170 4.93 38.38 33.09
C ARG A 170 4.06 38.54 34.33
N LEU A 171 3.00 37.75 34.47
CA LEU A 171 2.12 37.77 35.65
C LEU A 171 2.87 37.35 36.92
N ARG A 172 3.74 36.34 36.85
CA ARG A 172 4.60 35.93 37.96
C ARG A 172 5.58 37.05 38.36
N LEU A 173 6.13 37.77 37.40
CA LEU A 173 6.99 38.93 37.67
C LEU A 173 6.21 40.06 38.34
N LEU A 174 5.03 40.40 37.83
CA LEU A 174 4.16 41.44 38.43
C LEU A 174 3.72 41.05 39.85
N LEU A 175 3.37 39.79 40.07
CA LEU A 175 3.00 39.29 41.40
C LEU A 175 4.18 39.37 42.37
N ARG A 176 5.40 39.00 41.93
CA ARG A 176 6.62 39.15 42.73
C ARG A 176 6.84 40.62 43.10
N GLN A 177 6.76 41.52 42.12
CA GLN A 177 6.89 42.97 42.34
C GLN A 177 5.84 43.51 43.33
N TYR A 178 4.59 43.07 43.21
CA TYR A 178 3.52 43.48 44.13
C TYR A 178 3.80 42.99 45.54
N LEU A 179 4.19 41.73 45.72
CA LEU A 179 4.52 41.18 47.04
C LEU A 179 5.72 41.89 47.66
N THR A 180 6.79 42.16 46.90
CA THR A 180 7.94 42.97 47.39
C THR A 180 7.56 44.41 47.70
N GLY A 181 6.57 44.99 47.01
CA GLY A 181 6.10 46.35 47.30
C GLY A 181 5.22 46.44 48.57
N VAL A 182 4.51 45.36 48.91
CA VAL A 182 3.63 45.29 50.10
C VAL A 182 4.40 44.81 51.34
N SER A 183 5.37 43.91 51.19
CA SER A 183 6.24 43.46 52.28
C SER A 183 7.50 44.31 52.35
N VAL A 184 7.88 44.82 53.53
CA VAL A 184 9.18 45.48 53.70
C VAL A 184 10.28 44.41 53.74
N SER A 185 10.83 44.05 52.58
CA SER A 185 11.95 43.13 52.43
C SER A 185 13.26 43.89 52.15
N GLU A 186 14.41 43.28 52.43
CA GLU A 186 15.75 43.89 52.20
C GLU A 186 16.02 44.18 50.70
N GLU A 187 15.48 43.37 49.80
CA GLU A 187 15.46 43.63 48.35
C GLU A 187 14.62 44.87 47.98
N ALA A 188 13.52 45.11 48.70
CA ALA A 188 12.67 46.30 48.56
C ALA A 188 13.22 47.55 49.27
N LEU A 189 14.36 47.46 49.94
CA LEU A 189 15.06 48.63 50.52
C LEU A 189 16.35 48.96 49.75
N SER A 190 16.92 47.97 49.04
CA SER A 190 18.12 48.14 48.20
C SER A 190 17.81 48.67 46.80
N GLN A 191 16.60 48.46 46.29
CA GLN A 191 16.15 48.96 44.99
C GLN A 191 15.57 50.39 45.06
N PRO A 192 15.40 51.06 43.89
CA PRO A 192 14.52 52.22 43.70
C PRO A 192 13.11 52.08 44.28
N ASN A 193 12.86 52.50 45.51
CA ASN A 193 11.57 52.27 46.16
C ASN A 193 10.91 53.55 46.67
N THR A 194 9.57 53.60 46.62
CA THR A 194 8.76 54.73 47.12
C THR A 194 8.79 54.88 48.65
N LEU A 195 9.33 53.87 49.34
CA LEU A 195 9.51 53.86 50.80
C LEU A 195 10.70 54.74 51.26
N LEU A 196 11.70 54.96 50.40
CA LEU A 196 12.89 55.75 50.70
C LEU A 196 13.14 56.77 49.57
N ILE A 197 12.47 57.92 49.63
CA ILE A 197 12.63 58.99 48.64
C ILE A 197 13.86 59.83 49.00
N LEU A 198 15.01 59.48 48.43
CA LEU A 198 16.22 60.30 48.47
C LEU A 198 16.28 61.13 47.16
N ASN A 199 16.12 62.45 47.26
CA ASN A 199 16.22 63.44 46.16
C ASN A 199 15.23 63.30 44.98
N HIS A 200 13.96 63.72 45.15
CA HIS A 200 12.99 64.17 44.11
C HIS A 200 12.83 63.39 42.77
N TRP A 201 13.36 62.20 42.62
CA TRP A 201 13.37 61.44 41.36
C TRP A 201 12.15 60.53 41.17
N SER A 202 11.37 60.31 42.22
CA SER A 202 10.26 59.33 42.23
C SER A 202 9.00 59.76 41.48
N SER A 203 8.95 60.95 40.87
CA SER A 203 7.75 61.44 40.15
C SER A 203 7.64 61.01 38.68
N ARG A 204 8.52 60.14 38.17
CA ARG A 204 8.42 59.66 36.78
C ARG A 204 8.28 58.14 36.71
N GLY A 205 7.05 57.69 36.43
CA GLY A 205 6.82 56.43 35.74
C GLY A 205 6.02 55.35 36.48
N SER A 206 4.84 55.67 37.02
CA SER A 206 3.80 54.64 37.13
C SER A 206 3.02 54.64 35.82
N ALA A 207 3.54 53.95 34.80
CA ALA A 207 2.77 53.68 33.60
C ALA A 207 1.58 52.79 33.98
N LEU A 208 0.37 53.29 33.74
CA LEU A 208 -0.88 52.56 33.89
C LEU A 208 -0.77 51.19 33.18
N PRO A 209 -1.40 50.12 33.70
CA PRO A 209 -1.44 48.85 33.01
C PRO A 209 -2.08 49.06 31.64
N ALA A 210 -1.34 48.68 30.59
CA ALA A 210 -1.80 48.75 29.22
C ALA A 210 -3.16 48.03 29.07
N PRO A 211 -4.09 48.56 28.25
CA PRO A 211 -5.38 47.93 28.04
C PRO A 211 -5.21 46.49 27.55
N ALA A 212 -6.17 45.63 27.91
CA ALA A 212 -6.16 44.21 27.56
C ALA A 212 -5.86 44.00 26.06
N PRO A 213 -5.07 42.97 25.70
CA PRO A 213 -4.78 42.69 24.30
C PRO A 213 -6.09 42.47 23.55
N ALA A 214 -6.27 43.21 22.45
CA ALA A 214 -7.43 43.07 21.57
C ALA A 214 -7.58 41.60 21.11
N PRO A 215 -8.82 41.12 20.89
CA PRO A 215 -9.04 39.79 20.33
C PRO A 215 -8.27 39.67 19.01
N ARG A 216 -7.42 38.64 18.90
CA ARG A 216 -6.62 38.42 17.70
C ARG A 216 -7.57 38.18 16.52
N PRO A 217 -7.33 38.81 15.35
CA PRO A 217 -8.13 38.54 14.17
C PRO A 217 -8.03 37.05 13.80
N PRO A 218 -9.11 36.44 13.29
CA PRO A 218 -9.07 35.04 12.87
C PRO A 218 -7.99 34.85 11.79
N PRO A 219 -7.25 33.73 11.82
CA PRO A 219 -6.25 33.45 10.80
C PRO A 219 -6.92 33.38 9.42
N CYS A 220 -6.35 34.07 8.44
CA CYS A 220 -6.77 33.97 7.04
C CYS A 220 -6.32 32.61 6.50
N ILE A 221 -7.26 31.69 6.31
CA ILE A 221 -6.99 30.37 5.71
C ILE A 221 -7.15 30.52 4.19
N ILE A 222 -6.03 30.53 3.47
CA ILE A 222 -6.02 30.52 2.01
C ILE A 222 -5.73 29.07 1.57
N GLU A 223 -6.63 28.47 0.78
CA GLU A 223 -6.39 27.13 0.23
C GLU A 223 -5.18 27.16 -0.72
N ALA A 224 -4.33 26.13 -0.65
CA ALA A 224 -3.08 26.06 -1.41
C ALA A 224 -3.29 26.13 -2.94
N ALA A 225 -4.47 25.74 -3.43
CA ALA A 225 -4.87 25.87 -4.83
C ALA A 225 -4.84 27.34 -5.32
N HIS A 226 -5.11 28.32 -4.47
CA HIS A 226 -5.03 29.75 -4.82
C HIS A 226 -3.59 30.23 -5.02
N ILE A 227 -2.60 29.50 -4.51
CA ILE A 227 -1.17 29.82 -4.65
C ILE A 227 -0.55 28.99 -5.80
N ALA A 228 -1.13 27.83 -6.11
CA ALA A 228 -0.65 26.95 -7.19
C ALA A 228 -0.65 27.63 -8.57
N SER A 229 -1.61 28.51 -8.85
CA SER A 229 -1.67 29.33 -10.08
C SER A 229 -0.52 30.33 -10.22
N HIS A 230 0.22 30.61 -9.15
CA HIS A 230 1.38 31.51 -9.13
C HIS A 230 2.73 30.79 -9.04
N LEU A 231 2.71 29.45 -8.88
CA LEU A 231 3.92 28.62 -8.70
C LEU A 231 4.16 27.62 -9.85
N LEU A 232 3.19 27.47 -10.76
CA LEU A 232 3.30 26.74 -12.03
C LEU A 232 3.57 27.72 -13.18
#